data_AF-A0A818PVV0-F1
#
_entry.id   AF-A0A818PVV0-F1
#
_cell.length_a   1.000
_cell.length_b   1.000
_cell.length_c   1.000
_cell.angle_alpha   90.00
_cell.angle_beta   90.00
_cell.angle_gamma   90.00
#
_symmetry.space_group_name_H-M   'P 1'
#
loop_
_entity.id
_entity.type
_entity.pdbx_description
1 polymer ?
#
loop_
_entity_poly.entity_id
_entity_poly.type
_entity_poly.pdbx_seq_one_letter_code
_entity_poly.pdbx_strand_id
1 'polypeptide(L)'
;MIKCLSSFDRKYFDQYRPKAPLYLLSTINNEFLPSTNLVISLNKDIILPNQIPQLKLSTGNSRDSNLIYFLDFFNIRQIGINDLTLTSNINAQPSLFLRAKLRDMQAYLFELTNSRNIKNHCIDYDLEIFEVDQLDLYYNETIPVLQIHIHIIDNRLYVTRPWNSNEVMSKLPQILCKQFKLPLNIESDIRQFLLNETIIHSMMMPSSLKSSIDLLNIDGTRGKFAMIINRDNEQLFNHLGITNTTSSAELLIKALNAQISPFAGYVYHYTHLENAASILHDHAIKSRNNLSSNNFKDSAAKDVIQKTRIEVKDYARFYFRPLTPTQYCNENLGLPNLSNQYGNQPMCPIPIIFRIDLAAILSIKDIQWKVSLGNMASPQTEFDNTLNIVKRFDFQGVFFDICTDRGKYSSQQEFLIKSQLNFDQLKKENIKIIFQDENARYSLERMILYDYPSNIDTLFFYGFNSRIIIRNSTDIDNAIDVYINDSDSSRVYGRLILQLSGQNENRTIQGILNATFQRGNILTVYANQQFSFINNINDTQYAIFYEYENQVWLIHTNSPQVHFISPT
;
A
#
# COMPACT_ATOMS: atom_id res chain seq x y z
N MET A 1 50.21 -13.76 -35.07
CA MET A 1 49.37 -12.63 -35.53
C MET A 1 48.77 -11.85 -34.37
N ILE A 2 47.99 -12.47 -33.46
CA ILE A 2 47.43 -11.80 -32.26
C ILE A 2 48.52 -11.04 -31.46
N LYS A 3 49.64 -11.71 -31.13
CA LYS A 3 50.80 -11.10 -30.45
C LYS A 3 51.57 -10.04 -31.27
N CYS A 4 51.44 -10.01 -32.60
CA CYS A 4 52.05 -8.97 -33.43
C CYS A 4 51.18 -7.72 -33.48
N LEU A 5 49.85 -7.87 -33.42
CA LEU A 5 48.94 -6.72 -33.42
C LEU A 5 48.99 -5.95 -32.09
N SER A 6 49.33 -6.62 -30.99
CA SER A 6 49.53 -5.96 -29.69
C SER A 6 50.76 -5.06 -29.63
N SER A 7 51.70 -5.18 -30.57
CA SER A 7 52.86 -4.29 -30.68
C SER A 7 52.67 -3.09 -31.62
N PHE A 8 51.51 -2.96 -32.27
CA PHE A 8 51.19 -1.79 -33.10
C PHE A 8 50.74 -0.60 -32.23
N ASP A 9 51.23 0.59 -32.56
CA ASP A 9 50.76 1.84 -31.95
C ASP A 9 49.34 2.16 -32.45
N ARG A 10 48.40 2.33 -31.51
CA ARG A 10 46.96 2.50 -31.77
C ARG A 10 46.65 3.68 -32.68
N LYS A 11 47.49 4.72 -32.70
CA LYS A 11 47.31 5.88 -33.58
C LYS A 11 47.35 5.54 -35.08
N TYR A 12 47.92 4.40 -35.45
CA TYR A 12 48.06 3.99 -36.84
C TYR A 12 47.19 2.76 -37.20
N PHE A 13 46.39 2.24 -36.28
CA PHE A 13 45.57 1.04 -36.50
C PHE A 13 44.67 1.16 -37.73
N ASP A 14 44.00 2.30 -37.91
CA ASP A 14 43.12 2.55 -39.04
C ASP A 14 43.86 2.63 -40.39
N GLN A 15 45.13 3.03 -40.39
CA GLN A 15 45.94 3.09 -41.61
C GLN A 15 46.32 1.71 -42.13
N TYR A 16 46.49 0.75 -41.22
CA TYR A 16 46.88 -0.63 -41.53
C TYR A 16 45.71 -1.60 -41.56
N ARG A 17 44.49 -1.14 -41.27
CA ARG A 17 43.29 -1.98 -41.31
C ARG A 17 43.08 -2.52 -42.74
N PRO A 18 42.81 -3.83 -42.90
CA PRO A 18 42.60 -4.40 -44.22
C PRO A 18 41.45 -3.69 -44.94
N LYS A 19 41.71 -3.19 -46.15
CA LYS A 19 40.69 -2.55 -47.00
C LYS A 19 39.68 -3.56 -47.59
N ALA A 20 40.06 -4.84 -47.64
CA ALA A 20 39.21 -5.94 -48.04
C ALA A 20 39.13 -6.97 -46.90
N PRO A 21 37.99 -7.66 -46.72
CA PRO A 21 37.84 -8.67 -45.68
C PRO A 21 38.82 -9.82 -45.93
N LEU A 22 39.53 -10.22 -44.87
CA LEU A 22 40.43 -11.35 -44.93
C LEU A 22 39.68 -12.64 -44.71
N TYR A 23 40.09 -13.69 -45.41
CA TYR A 23 39.50 -15.00 -45.28
C TYR A 23 40.14 -15.73 -44.09
N LEU A 24 39.35 -16.03 -43.07
CA LEU A 24 39.78 -16.65 -41.84
C LEU A 24 39.02 -17.97 -41.62
N LEU A 25 39.65 -18.89 -40.90
CA LEU A 25 39.13 -20.24 -40.73
C LEU A 25 37.87 -20.24 -39.85
N SER A 26 36.78 -20.80 -40.38
CA SER A 26 35.51 -20.96 -39.69
C SER A 26 35.41 -22.30 -38.97
N THR A 27 34.51 -22.38 -37.99
CA THR A 27 34.05 -23.64 -37.39
C THR A 27 33.10 -24.43 -38.30
N ILE A 28 32.38 -23.76 -39.21
CA ILE A 28 31.53 -24.44 -40.21
C ILE A 28 32.43 -25.10 -41.24
N ASN A 29 32.36 -26.43 -41.34
CA ASN A 29 33.06 -27.26 -42.33
C ASN A 29 34.59 -27.05 -42.43
N ASN A 30 35.20 -26.31 -41.50
CA ASN A 30 36.58 -25.80 -41.59
C ASN A 30 36.85 -24.99 -42.87
N GLU A 31 35.86 -24.24 -43.35
CA GLU A 31 36.00 -23.38 -44.52
C GLU A 31 36.59 -22.01 -44.16
N PHE A 32 37.31 -21.41 -45.10
CA PHE A 32 37.77 -20.04 -44.96
C PHE A 32 36.64 -19.08 -45.37
N LEU A 33 36.18 -18.25 -44.44
CA LEU A 33 35.12 -17.27 -44.67
C LEU A 33 35.66 -15.84 -44.51
N PRO A 34 35.07 -14.85 -45.20
CA PRO A 34 35.39 -13.44 -44.97
C PRO A 34 35.25 -13.07 -43.50
N SER A 35 36.20 -12.30 -42.95
CA SER A 35 36.24 -11.94 -41.53
C SER A 35 34.97 -11.20 -41.06
N THR A 36 34.30 -10.48 -41.96
CA THR A 36 33.01 -9.81 -41.74
C THR A 36 31.84 -10.76 -41.55
N ASN A 37 31.96 -12.00 -42.00
CA ASN A 37 30.93 -13.04 -41.87
C ASN A 37 31.17 -13.93 -40.65
N LEU A 38 32.30 -13.75 -39.96
CA LEU A 38 32.64 -14.51 -38.78
C LEU A 38 32.15 -13.82 -37.52
N VAL A 39 31.73 -14.63 -36.56
CA VAL A 39 31.34 -14.18 -35.24
C VAL A 39 32.13 -14.89 -34.15
N ILE A 40 32.16 -14.31 -32.95
CA ILE A 40 32.69 -14.99 -31.77
C ILE A 40 32.00 -14.46 -30.51
N SER A 41 31.76 -15.31 -29.52
CA SER A 41 31.43 -14.88 -28.17
C SER A 41 32.66 -14.95 -27.29
N LEU A 42 32.95 -13.86 -26.57
CA LEU A 42 33.93 -13.87 -25.47
C LEU A 42 33.25 -14.20 -24.12
N ASN A 43 31.92 -14.19 -24.07
CA ASN A 43 31.17 -14.65 -22.91
C ASN A 43 31.09 -16.18 -22.93
N LYS A 44 31.67 -16.82 -21.90
CA LYS A 44 31.74 -18.28 -21.78
C LYS A 44 30.38 -18.94 -21.61
N ASP A 45 29.38 -18.19 -21.15
CA ASP A 45 28.03 -18.71 -20.99
C ASP A 45 27.33 -18.86 -22.35
N ILE A 46 27.68 -18.03 -23.34
CA ILE A 46 27.08 -18.10 -24.68
C ILE A 46 27.79 -19.19 -25.50
N ILE A 47 27.09 -20.29 -25.74
CA ILE A 47 27.58 -21.41 -26.55
C ILE A 47 26.98 -21.28 -27.95
N LEU A 48 27.81 -20.81 -28.89
CA LEU A 48 27.42 -20.74 -30.29
C LEU A 48 27.54 -22.15 -30.93
N PRO A 49 26.47 -22.73 -31.50
CA PRO A 49 26.56 -24.03 -32.15
C PRO A 49 27.34 -23.98 -33.47
N ASN A 50 27.76 -25.15 -33.95
CA ASN A 50 28.58 -25.31 -35.14
C ASN A 50 27.92 -24.80 -36.44
N GLN A 51 26.62 -24.50 -36.42
CA GLN A 51 25.87 -23.94 -37.55
C GLN A 51 26.11 -22.44 -37.72
N ILE A 52 26.69 -21.77 -36.71
CA ILE A 52 27.06 -20.35 -36.77
C ILE A 52 28.53 -20.26 -37.22
N PRO A 53 28.86 -19.41 -38.21
CA PRO A 53 30.21 -19.27 -38.73
C PRO A 53 31.12 -18.59 -37.70
N GLN A 54 31.72 -19.38 -36.82
CA GLN A 54 32.57 -18.83 -35.76
C GLN A 54 34.03 -18.79 -36.20
N LEU A 55 34.77 -17.81 -35.69
CA LEU A 55 36.22 -17.80 -35.83
C LEU A 55 36.83 -19.01 -35.09
N LYS A 56 37.50 -19.90 -35.82
CA LYS A 56 38.17 -21.06 -35.22
C LYS A 56 39.50 -20.62 -34.60
N LEU A 57 39.61 -20.73 -33.28
CA LEU A 57 40.81 -20.40 -32.52
C LEU A 57 41.42 -21.64 -31.85
N SER A 58 42.74 -21.65 -31.70
CA SER A 58 43.41 -22.61 -30.81
C SER A 58 43.18 -22.21 -29.34
N THR A 59 43.33 -23.16 -28.42
CA THR A 59 43.17 -22.95 -26.97
C THR A 59 44.09 -21.84 -26.44
N GLY A 60 45.28 -21.69 -27.01
CA GLY A 60 46.21 -20.61 -26.66
C GLY A 60 45.72 -19.24 -27.12
N ASN A 61 45.20 -19.15 -28.34
CA ASN A 61 44.72 -17.89 -28.92
C ASN A 61 43.41 -17.42 -28.28
N SER A 62 42.52 -18.34 -27.88
CA SER A 62 41.26 -18.00 -27.20
C SER A 62 41.47 -17.41 -25.80
N ARG A 63 42.67 -17.56 -25.21
CA ARG A 63 43.03 -17.07 -23.87
C ARG A 63 43.99 -15.88 -23.93
N ASP A 64 44.38 -15.42 -25.11
CA ASP A 64 45.31 -14.30 -25.26
C ASP A 64 44.60 -12.98 -24.90
N SER A 65 45.22 -12.18 -24.04
CA SER A 65 44.67 -10.88 -23.60
C SER A 65 44.50 -9.88 -24.74
N ASN A 66 45.16 -10.10 -25.87
CA ASN A 66 45.09 -9.24 -27.05
C ASN A 66 44.07 -9.69 -28.10
N LEU A 67 43.31 -10.76 -27.82
CA LEU A 67 42.31 -11.26 -28.76
C LEU A 67 41.31 -10.18 -29.17
N ILE A 68 40.90 -9.30 -28.24
CA ILE A 68 39.94 -8.24 -28.55
C ILE A 68 40.43 -7.27 -29.63
N TYR A 69 41.74 -6.96 -29.64
CA TYR A 69 42.34 -6.10 -30.68
C TYR A 69 42.40 -6.80 -32.03
N PHE A 70 42.62 -8.11 -32.03
CA PHE A 70 42.56 -8.92 -33.24
C PHE A 70 41.15 -8.91 -33.84
N LEU A 71 40.12 -9.12 -33.00
CA LEU A 71 38.73 -9.11 -33.45
C LEU A 71 38.33 -7.76 -34.06
N ASP A 72 38.68 -6.67 -33.38
CA ASP A 72 38.44 -5.31 -33.86
C ASP A 72 39.18 -5.04 -35.18
N PHE A 73 40.49 -5.30 -35.23
CA PHE A 73 41.31 -5.05 -36.42
C PHE A 73 40.77 -5.74 -37.68
N PHE A 74 40.21 -6.95 -37.54
CA PHE A 74 39.65 -7.72 -38.67
C PHE A 74 38.13 -7.58 -38.86
N ASN A 75 37.46 -6.68 -38.13
CA ASN A 75 36.01 -6.49 -38.18
C ASN A 75 35.21 -7.77 -37.91
N ILE A 76 35.70 -8.60 -36.99
CA ILE A 76 35.00 -9.83 -36.58
C ILE A 76 33.96 -9.44 -35.54
N ARG A 77 32.69 -9.75 -35.81
CA ARG A 77 31.59 -9.34 -34.94
C ARG A 77 31.63 -10.14 -33.63
N GLN A 78 31.69 -9.44 -32.51
CA GLN A 78 31.53 -10.04 -31.20
C GLN A 78 30.04 -10.17 -30.87
N ILE A 79 29.59 -11.37 -30.49
CA ILE A 79 28.24 -11.62 -30.00
C ILE A 79 28.25 -11.48 -28.48
N GLY A 80 27.43 -10.58 -27.96
CA GLY A 80 27.09 -10.46 -26.54
C GLY A 80 25.64 -10.82 -26.26
N ILE A 81 25.23 -10.74 -24.98
CA ILE A 81 23.83 -10.96 -24.57
C ILE A 81 22.87 -10.02 -25.31
N ASN A 82 23.29 -8.78 -25.59
CA ASN A 82 22.47 -7.77 -26.27
C ASN A 82 22.24 -8.07 -27.77
N ASP A 83 23.00 -9.01 -28.35
CA ASP A 83 22.81 -9.46 -29.74
C ASP A 83 21.82 -10.63 -29.84
N LEU A 84 21.33 -11.12 -28.71
CA LEU A 84 20.44 -12.28 -28.63
C LEU A 84 19.01 -11.84 -28.39
N THR A 85 18.06 -12.59 -28.92
CA THR A 85 16.64 -12.32 -28.78
C THR A 85 15.92 -13.46 -28.07
N LEU A 86 14.83 -13.11 -27.36
CA LEU A 86 13.83 -14.08 -26.96
C LEU A 86 12.98 -14.45 -28.19
N THR A 87 12.57 -15.71 -28.29
CA THR A 87 11.63 -16.11 -29.34
C THR A 87 10.25 -15.48 -29.12
N SER A 88 9.54 -15.24 -30.21
CA SER A 88 8.16 -14.74 -30.18
C SER A 88 7.16 -15.73 -29.55
N ASN A 89 7.52 -17.02 -29.46
CA ASN A 89 6.67 -18.11 -28.97
C ASN A 89 6.96 -18.54 -27.53
N ILE A 90 7.44 -17.65 -26.68
CA ILE A 90 7.63 -17.97 -25.26
C ILE A 90 6.26 -18.13 -24.59
N ASN A 91 6.03 -19.30 -23.98
CA ASN A 91 4.86 -19.56 -23.14
C ASN A 91 5.00 -18.85 -21.79
N ALA A 92 4.93 -17.53 -21.81
CA ALA A 92 4.99 -16.67 -20.64
C ALA A 92 3.61 -16.52 -20.01
N GLN A 93 3.55 -16.71 -18.69
CA GLN A 93 2.37 -16.45 -17.88
C GLN A 93 2.68 -15.37 -16.85
N PRO A 94 1.78 -14.40 -16.59
CA PRO A 94 2.00 -13.41 -15.54
C PRO A 94 2.29 -14.07 -14.19
N SER A 95 3.37 -13.65 -13.52
CA SER A 95 3.71 -14.15 -12.19
C SER A 95 2.96 -13.38 -11.11
N LEU A 96 1.84 -13.89 -10.62
CA LEU A 96 1.05 -13.23 -9.58
C LEU A 96 1.82 -13.12 -8.25
N PHE A 97 2.55 -14.17 -7.87
CA PHE A 97 3.27 -14.22 -6.59
C PHE A 97 4.50 -13.32 -6.56
N LEU A 98 5.39 -13.39 -7.57
CA LEU A 98 6.54 -12.49 -7.63
C LEU A 98 6.09 -11.03 -7.79
N ARG A 99 5.02 -10.78 -8.55
CA ARG A 99 4.44 -9.45 -8.67
C ARG A 99 3.91 -8.92 -7.34
N ALA A 100 3.20 -9.74 -6.56
CA ALA A 100 2.76 -9.37 -5.22
C ALA A 100 3.95 -9.10 -4.29
N LYS A 101 5.00 -9.94 -4.33
CA LYS A 101 6.23 -9.73 -3.56
C LYS A 101 6.94 -8.43 -3.95
N LEU A 102 7.12 -8.16 -5.24
CA LEU A 102 7.76 -6.93 -5.71
C LEU A 102 6.92 -5.69 -5.40
N ARG A 103 5.59 -5.80 -5.43
CA ARG A 103 4.70 -4.75 -4.92
C ARG A 103 4.96 -4.47 -3.44
N ASP A 104 5.00 -5.50 -2.59
CA ASP A 104 5.22 -5.31 -1.16
C ASP A 104 6.64 -4.75 -0.88
N MET A 105 7.60 -5.09 -1.75
CA MET A 105 8.98 -4.58 -1.70
C MET A 105 9.07 -3.09 -2.03
N GLN A 106 8.11 -2.50 -2.74
CA GLN A 106 8.15 -1.09 -3.12
C GLN A 106 8.19 -0.17 -1.90
N ALA A 107 7.36 -0.45 -0.89
CA ALA A 107 7.36 0.30 0.37
C ALA A 107 8.69 0.15 1.11
N TYR A 108 9.21 -1.08 1.17
CA TYR A 108 10.51 -1.38 1.76
C TYR A 108 11.65 -0.61 1.08
N LEU A 109 11.69 -0.61 -0.26
CA LEU A 109 12.69 0.12 -1.01
C LEU A 109 12.59 1.63 -0.79
N PHE A 110 11.39 2.19 -0.72
CA PHE A 110 11.18 3.60 -0.44
C PHE A 110 11.73 4.00 0.93
N GLU A 111 11.44 3.23 1.98
CA GLU A 111 12.00 3.49 3.32
C GLU A 111 13.51 3.31 3.34
N LEU A 112 14.01 2.25 2.70
CA LEU A 112 15.43 1.96 2.64
C LEU A 112 16.19 3.09 1.94
N THR A 113 15.68 3.59 0.81
CA THR A 113 16.30 4.68 0.07
C THR A 113 16.27 5.99 0.83
N ASN A 114 15.16 6.31 1.50
CA ASN A 114 15.07 7.47 2.38
C ASN A 114 16.06 7.37 3.55
N SER A 115 16.09 6.26 4.27
CA SER A 115 16.97 6.06 5.44
C SER A 115 18.45 6.16 5.10
N ARG A 116 18.82 5.77 3.87
CA ARG A 116 20.21 5.76 3.38
C ARG A 116 20.52 6.96 2.49
N ASN A 117 19.63 7.94 2.38
CA ASN A 117 19.77 9.13 1.54
C ASN A 117 20.15 8.82 0.08
N ILE A 118 19.58 7.77 -0.49
CA ILE A 118 19.87 7.34 -1.85
C ILE A 118 19.11 8.25 -2.82
N LYS A 119 19.85 9.11 -3.50
CA LYS A 119 19.33 10.01 -4.53
C LYS A 119 19.35 9.32 -5.90
N ASN A 120 18.46 9.74 -6.80
CA ASN A 120 18.42 9.33 -8.21
C ASN A 120 18.07 7.85 -8.50
N HIS A 121 17.25 7.21 -7.65
CA HIS A 121 16.66 5.91 -7.97
C HIS A 121 15.45 6.05 -8.90
N CYS A 122 15.12 5.01 -9.65
CA CYS A 122 13.95 4.93 -10.52
C CYS A 122 13.23 3.61 -10.25
N ILE A 123 12.59 3.50 -9.08
CA ILE A 123 11.77 2.34 -8.75
C ILE A 123 10.60 2.31 -9.74
N ASP A 124 10.62 1.33 -10.64
CA ASP A 124 9.59 1.16 -11.66
C ASP A 124 8.45 0.33 -11.08
N TYR A 125 7.34 1.00 -10.80
CA TYR A 125 6.15 0.41 -10.20
C TYR A 125 5.33 -0.41 -11.21
N ASP A 126 5.65 -0.32 -12.50
CA ASP A 126 4.91 -0.91 -13.61
C ASP A 126 5.65 -2.07 -14.30
N LEU A 127 6.79 -2.50 -13.73
CA LEU A 127 7.57 -3.65 -14.20
C LEU A 127 6.68 -4.89 -14.35
N GLU A 128 6.52 -5.36 -15.59
CA GLU A 128 5.74 -6.55 -15.89
C GLU A 128 6.56 -7.79 -15.58
N ILE A 129 5.94 -8.79 -14.96
CA ILE A 129 6.66 -9.97 -14.49
C ILE A 129 5.99 -11.23 -15.02
N PHE A 130 6.76 -12.05 -15.70
CA PHE A 130 6.32 -13.28 -16.33
C PHE A 130 7.14 -14.46 -15.84
N GLU A 131 6.46 -15.57 -15.57
CA GLU A 131 7.06 -16.87 -15.34
C GLU A 131 6.96 -17.73 -16.60
N VAL A 132 8.06 -18.41 -16.93
CA VAL A 132 8.18 -19.32 -18.06
C VAL A 132 8.79 -20.64 -17.59
N ASP A 133 8.45 -21.76 -18.21
CA ASP A 133 9.04 -23.05 -17.84
C ASP A 133 10.52 -23.14 -18.27
N GLN A 134 10.87 -22.52 -19.39
CA GLN A 134 12.22 -22.47 -19.93
C GLN A 134 12.46 -21.10 -20.60
N LEU A 135 13.66 -20.53 -20.42
CA LEU A 135 14.03 -19.23 -20.93
C LEU A 135 15.36 -19.32 -21.69
N ASP A 136 15.26 -19.38 -23.01
CA ASP A 136 16.40 -19.49 -23.92
C ASP A 136 16.55 -18.21 -24.75
N LEU A 137 17.80 -17.78 -24.93
CA LEU A 137 18.19 -16.72 -25.85
C LEU A 137 18.69 -17.31 -27.16
N TYR A 138 18.27 -16.67 -28.25
CA TYR A 138 18.51 -17.12 -29.61
C TYR A 138 19.37 -16.14 -30.39
N TYR A 139 20.24 -16.68 -31.22
CA TYR A 139 20.94 -15.94 -32.26
C TYR A 139 20.08 -15.93 -33.53
N ASN A 140 19.84 -14.75 -34.09
CA ASN A 140 18.95 -14.54 -35.25
C ASN A 140 17.60 -15.24 -35.12
N GLU A 141 17.00 -15.23 -33.92
CA GLU A 141 15.66 -15.77 -33.59
C GLU A 141 15.46 -17.28 -33.80
N THR A 142 16.46 -18.00 -34.30
CA THR A 142 16.30 -19.38 -34.80
C THR A 142 17.20 -20.37 -34.11
N ILE A 143 18.37 -19.93 -33.63
CA ILE A 143 19.39 -20.81 -33.08
C ILE A 143 19.53 -20.56 -31.57
N PRO A 144 19.16 -21.51 -30.68
CA PRO A 144 19.34 -21.33 -29.24
C PRO A 144 20.83 -21.34 -28.89
N VAL A 145 21.27 -20.39 -28.09
CA VAL A 145 22.70 -20.22 -27.75
C VAL A 145 22.98 -20.08 -26.26
N LEU A 146 21.97 -19.72 -25.46
CA LEU A 146 22.15 -19.55 -24.02
C LEU A 146 20.81 -19.78 -23.29
N GLN A 147 20.79 -20.74 -22.37
CA GLN A 147 19.73 -20.87 -21.40
C GLN A 147 20.00 -19.95 -20.21
N ILE A 148 19.00 -19.19 -19.79
CA ILE A 148 19.06 -18.29 -18.63
C ILE A 148 17.87 -18.53 -17.71
N HIS A 149 17.95 -17.98 -16.50
CA HIS A 149 16.87 -18.06 -15.52
C HIS A 149 16.12 -16.76 -15.35
N ILE A 150 16.69 -15.66 -15.85
CA ILE A 150 16.15 -14.33 -15.71
C ILE A 150 16.60 -13.45 -16.87
N HIS A 151 15.66 -12.69 -17.42
CA HIS A 151 15.93 -11.73 -18.48
C HIS A 151 15.03 -10.52 -18.34
N ILE A 152 15.54 -9.35 -18.69
CA ILE A 152 14.75 -8.13 -18.75
C ILE A 152 14.85 -7.55 -20.15
N ILE A 153 13.70 -7.35 -20.79
CA ILE A 153 13.58 -6.67 -22.07
C ILE A 153 12.57 -5.55 -21.87
N ASP A 154 12.97 -4.33 -22.21
CA ASP A 154 12.20 -3.11 -21.96
C ASP A 154 11.77 -3.02 -20.49
N ASN A 155 10.46 -3.10 -20.21
CA ASN A 155 9.90 -3.12 -18.87
C ASN A 155 9.26 -4.47 -18.51
N ARG A 156 9.77 -5.57 -19.09
CA ARG A 156 9.29 -6.93 -18.85
C ARG A 156 10.40 -7.80 -18.28
N LEU A 157 10.18 -8.29 -17.08
CA LEU A 157 11.00 -9.26 -16.37
C LEU A 157 10.46 -10.67 -16.62
N TYR A 158 11.27 -11.50 -17.26
CA TYR A 158 11.00 -12.92 -17.42
C TYR A 158 11.85 -13.71 -16.44
N VAL A 159 11.24 -14.65 -15.71
CA VAL A 159 11.92 -15.56 -14.80
C VAL A 159 11.49 -17.01 -15.07
N THR A 160 12.38 -17.97 -14.83
CA THR A 160 12.00 -19.39 -14.91
C THR A 160 11.13 -19.80 -13.73
N ARG A 161 10.17 -20.70 -13.95
CA ARG A 161 9.30 -21.27 -12.94
C ARG A 161 10.00 -22.41 -12.17
N PRO A 162 9.97 -22.42 -10.83
CA PRO A 162 9.40 -21.39 -9.96
C PRO A 162 10.35 -20.20 -9.79
N TRP A 163 9.79 -18.99 -9.67
CA TRP A 163 10.57 -17.75 -9.56
C TRP A 163 11.49 -17.69 -8.32
N ASN A 164 11.18 -18.44 -7.26
CA ASN A 164 11.94 -18.47 -6.01
C ASN A 164 13.05 -19.53 -6.01
N SER A 165 13.36 -20.12 -7.17
CA SER A 165 14.51 -21.02 -7.34
C SER A 165 15.84 -20.32 -7.03
N ASN A 166 16.85 -21.10 -6.63
CA ASN A 166 18.17 -20.57 -6.28
C ASN A 166 18.83 -19.87 -7.48
N GLU A 167 18.59 -20.38 -8.68
CA GLU A 167 19.12 -19.86 -9.94
C GLU A 167 18.55 -18.46 -10.23
N VAL A 168 17.24 -18.26 -10.06
CA VAL A 168 16.61 -16.94 -10.18
C VAL A 168 17.08 -16.01 -9.06
N MET A 169 17.04 -16.48 -7.80
CA MET A 169 17.41 -15.69 -6.62
C MET A 169 18.90 -15.33 -6.54
N SER A 170 19.75 -15.98 -7.33
CA SER A 170 21.17 -15.59 -7.47
C SER A 170 21.36 -14.33 -8.30
N LYS A 171 20.41 -13.98 -9.19
CA LYS A 171 20.53 -12.89 -10.16
C LYS A 171 19.44 -11.82 -10.02
N LEU A 172 18.26 -12.18 -9.55
CA LEU A 172 17.11 -11.29 -9.44
C LEU A 172 17.38 -10.02 -8.62
N PRO A 173 17.98 -10.06 -7.42
CA PRO A 173 18.30 -8.85 -6.66
C PRO A 173 19.22 -7.88 -7.43
N GLN A 174 20.23 -8.39 -8.14
CA GLN A 174 21.15 -7.58 -8.94
C GLN A 174 20.44 -6.91 -10.11
N ILE A 175 19.58 -7.65 -10.79
CA ILE A 175 18.80 -7.15 -11.93
C ILE A 175 17.83 -6.07 -11.47
N LEU A 176 17.16 -6.25 -10.33
CA LEU A 176 16.29 -5.24 -9.73
C LEU A 176 17.06 -3.99 -9.32
N CYS A 177 18.24 -4.14 -8.70
CA CYS A 177 19.10 -3.00 -8.41
C CYS A 177 19.45 -2.20 -9.67
N LYS A 178 19.86 -2.90 -10.74
CA LYS A 178 20.17 -2.27 -12.02
C LYS A 178 18.95 -1.58 -12.63
N GLN A 179 17.81 -2.25 -12.67
CA GLN A 179 16.56 -1.72 -13.23
C GLN A 179 16.11 -0.47 -12.47
N PHE A 180 16.15 -0.52 -11.13
CA PHE A 180 15.68 0.56 -10.28
C PHE A 180 16.73 1.64 -10.00
N LYS A 181 17.90 1.57 -10.67
CA LYS A 181 19.04 2.49 -10.45
C LYS A 181 19.45 2.57 -8.97
N LEU A 182 19.40 1.44 -8.27
CA LEU A 182 19.80 1.30 -6.87
C LEU A 182 21.28 0.90 -6.77
N PRO A 183 22.01 1.38 -5.75
CA PRO A 183 23.39 0.96 -5.53
C PRO A 183 23.48 -0.51 -5.10
N LEU A 184 24.56 -1.19 -5.52
CA LEU A 184 24.74 -2.64 -5.35
C LEU A 184 24.78 -3.10 -3.88
N ASN A 185 25.09 -2.21 -2.94
CA ASN A 185 25.06 -2.53 -1.50
C ASN A 185 23.64 -2.79 -0.95
N ILE A 186 22.59 -2.56 -1.74
CA ILE A 186 21.18 -2.89 -1.41
C ILE A 186 20.81 -4.31 -1.85
N GLU A 187 21.65 -4.97 -2.66
CA GLU A 187 21.35 -6.30 -3.20
C GLU A 187 21.00 -7.33 -2.10
N SER A 188 21.74 -7.31 -0.99
CA SER A 188 21.48 -8.21 0.14
C SER A 188 20.14 -7.92 0.83
N ASP A 189 19.77 -6.66 0.93
CA ASP A 189 18.50 -6.21 1.52
C ASP A 189 17.30 -6.69 0.67
N ILE A 190 17.39 -6.51 -0.66
CA ILE A 190 16.38 -7.01 -1.62
C ILE A 190 16.29 -8.54 -1.54
N ARG A 191 17.43 -9.22 -1.52
CA ARG A 191 17.47 -10.67 -1.42
C ARG A 191 16.79 -11.17 -0.15
N GLN A 192 17.08 -10.55 0.99
CA GLN A 192 16.49 -10.91 2.27
C GLN A 192 14.97 -10.67 2.26
N PHE A 193 14.51 -9.56 1.68
CA PHE A 193 13.08 -9.28 1.53
C PHE A 193 12.37 -10.35 0.70
N LEU A 194 12.92 -10.71 -0.46
CA LEU A 194 12.32 -11.70 -1.36
C LEU A 194 12.24 -13.09 -0.74
N LEU A 195 13.21 -13.46 0.11
CA LEU A 195 13.23 -14.76 0.80
C LEU A 195 12.33 -14.81 2.04
N ASN A 196 11.97 -13.67 2.62
CA ASN A 196 11.26 -13.64 3.89
C ASN A 196 9.76 -13.37 3.70
N GLU A 197 8.92 -14.24 4.25
CA GLU A 197 7.46 -14.06 4.23
C GLU A 197 6.94 -13.14 5.34
N THR A 198 7.69 -13.02 6.43
CA THR A 198 7.24 -12.30 7.64
C THR A 198 7.42 -10.78 7.58
N ILE A 199 8.29 -10.25 6.70
CA ILE A 199 8.58 -8.81 6.60
C ILE A 199 7.37 -8.00 6.08
N ILE A 200 6.43 -8.65 5.38
CA ILE A 200 5.27 -7.99 4.76
C ILE A 200 4.34 -7.35 5.80
N HIS A 201 4.19 -7.96 6.99
CA HIS A 201 3.24 -7.48 8.00
C HIS A 201 3.80 -6.38 8.92
N SER A 202 5.11 -6.34 9.16
CA SER A 202 5.70 -5.37 10.09
C SER A 202 5.98 -3.99 9.45
N MET A 203 5.86 -3.87 8.12
CA MET A 203 6.36 -2.70 7.38
C MET A 203 5.30 -1.91 6.61
N MET A 204 4.01 -2.22 6.77
CA MET A 204 2.92 -1.41 6.16
C MET A 204 2.84 0.04 6.68
N MET A 205 3.77 0.50 7.52
CA MET A 205 3.78 1.83 8.14
C MET A 205 5.15 2.51 8.06
N PRO A 206 5.42 3.25 6.97
CA PRO A 206 6.66 3.99 6.80
C PRO A 206 6.86 5.06 7.88
N SER A 207 8.08 5.11 8.42
CA SER A 207 8.51 6.16 9.35
C SER A 207 8.62 7.52 8.67
N SER A 208 8.66 7.54 7.32
CA SER A 208 8.69 8.74 6.48
C SER A 208 7.33 9.44 6.31
N LEU A 209 6.22 8.90 6.82
CA LEU A 209 4.91 9.60 6.76
C LEU A 209 4.89 10.96 7.49
N LYS A 210 5.97 11.28 8.22
CA LYS A 210 6.13 12.55 8.96
C LYS A 210 6.00 13.81 8.09
N SER A 211 6.19 13.77 6.76
CA SER A 211 5.90 14.89 5.86
C SER A 211 4.48 14.79 5.28
N SER A 212 3.50 15.16 6.10
CA SER A 212 2.04 15.04 5.94
C SER A 212 1.39 15.69 4.70
N ILE A 213 2.12 16.48 3.91
CA ILE A 213 1.56 17.26 2.79
C ILE A 213 1.39 16.43 1.50
N ASP A 214 2.24 15.43 1.27
CA ASP A 214 2.22 14.63 0.02
C ASP A 214 1.16 13.52 -0.03
N LEU A 215 0.55 13.15 1.09
CA LEU A 215 -0.51 12.13 1.14
C LEU A 215 -1.85 12.62 0.61
N LEU A 216 -2.08 13.94 0.66
CA LEU A 216 -3.29 14.61 0.21
C LEU A 216 -3.13 15.33 -1.13
N ASN A 217 -1.90 15.40 -1.65
CA ASN A 217 -1.64 15.96 -2.97
C ASN A 217 -2.07 14.97 -4.05
N ILE A 218 -3.39 14.86 -4.25
CA ILE A 218 -4.04 14.00 -5.24
C ILE A 218 -4.38 14.84 -6.48
N ASP A 219 -3.43 15.68 -6.93
CA ASP A 219 -3.48 16.31 -8.26
C ASP A 219 -3.38 15.24 -9.39
N GLY A 220 -3.12 13.98 -9.02
CA GLY A 220 -3.25 12.83 -9.90
C GLY A 220 -4.69 12.56 -10.32
N THR A 221 -5.02 12.90 -11.56
CA THR A 221 -6.28 12.44 -12.17
C THR A 221 -6.21 10.93 -12.43
N ARG A 222 -7.35 10.25 -12.32
CA ARG A 222 -7.54 8.85 -12.75
C ARG A 222 -6.91 8.56 -14.12
N GLY A 223 -6.92 9.55 -15.00
CA GLY A 223 -6.31 9.51 -16.33
C GLY A 223 -4.84 9.09 -16.31
N LYS A 224 -4.07 9.46 -15.27
CA LYS A 224 -2.67 9.05 -15.10
C LYS A 224 -2.50 7.53 -15.04
N PHE A 225 -3.44 6.82 -14.42
CA PHE A 225 -3.35 5.38 -14.19
C PHE A 225 -4.30 4.56 -15.07
N ALA A 226 -5.18 5.20 -15.85
CA ALA A 226 -6.25 4.52 -16.57
C ALA A 226 -5.75 3.39 -17.50
N MET A 227 -4.66 3.63 -18.25
CA MET A 227 -4.07 2.61 -19.12
C MET A 227 -3.51 1.42 -18.33
N ILE A 228 -2.83 1.69 -17.22
CA ILE A 228 -2.23 0.67 -16.35
C ILE A 228 -3.32 -0.17 -15.68
N ILE A 229 -4.36 0.48 -15.15
CA ILE A 229 -5.52 -0.18 -14.55
C ILE A 229 -6.20 -1.09 -15.57
N ASN A 230 -6.44 -0.59 -16.79
CA ASN A 230 -7.08 -1.38 -17.84
C ASN A 230 -6.26 -2.63 -18.17
N ARG A 231 -4.95 -2.47 -18.37
CA ARG A 231 -4.03 -3.59 -18.62
C ARG A 231 -4.05 -4.62 -17.50
N ASP A 232 -3.92 -4.17 -16.24
CA ASP A 232 -3.88 -5.05 -15.08
C ASP A 232 -5.19 -5.82 -14.93
N ASN A 233 -6.32 -5.15 -15.16
CA ASN A 233 -7.65 -5.75 -15.14
C ASN A 233 -7.84 -6.75 -16.28
N GLU A 234 -7.39 -6.46 -17.51
CA GLU A 234 -7.44 -7.41 -18.63
C GLU A 234 -6.67 -8.70 -18.31
N GLN A 235 -5.46 -8.59 -17.75
CA GLN A 235 -4.67 -9.74 -17.32
C GLN A 235 -5.39 -10.55 -16.22
N LEU A 236 -5.93 -9.84 -15.22
CA LEU A 236 -6.66 -10.46 -14.12
C LEU A 236 -7.91 -11.19 -14.61
N PHE A 237 -8.69 -10.56 -15.49
CA PHE A 237 -9.94 -11.13 -16.02
C PHE A 237 -9.68 -12.34 -16.90
N ASN A 238 -8.63 -12.30 -17.73
CA ASN A 238 -8.20 -13.44 -18.53
C ASN A 238 -7.77 -14.62 -17.64
N HIS A 239 -6.98 -14.36 -16.60
CA HIS A 239 -6.53 -15.37 -15.65
C HIS A 239 -7.71 -16.03 -14.90
N LEU A 240 -8.69 -15.23 -14.50
CA LEU A 240 -9.88 -15.70 -13.77
C LEU A 240 -10.96 -16.31 -14.69
N GLY A 241 -10.77 -16.30 -16.01
CA GLY A 241 -11.77 -16.76 -16.97
C GLY A 241 -13.08 -15.98 -16.89
N ILE A 242 -13.02 -14.68 -16.62
CA ILE A 242 -14.20 -13.82 -16.56
C ILE A 242 -14.84 -13.74 -17.95
N THR A 243 -16.13 -14.05 -18.03
CA THR A 243 -16.89 -13.98 -19.28
C THR A 243 -17.87 -12.81 -19.26
N ASN A 244 -18.47 -12.48 -20.41
CA ASN A 244 -19.50 -11.45 -20.48
C ASN A 244 -20.80 -11.80 -19.73
N THR A 245 -20.95 -13.04 -19.26
CA THR A 245 -22.11 -13.47 -18.46
C THR A 245 -21.93 -13.26 -16.96
N THR A 246 -20.72 -12.96 -16.50
CA THR A 246 -20.42 -12.70 -15.08
C THR A 246 -21.12 -11.43 -14.61
N SER A 247 -21.89 -11.52 -13.52
CA SER A 247 -22.54 -10.37 -12.92
C SER A 247 -21.52 -9.38 -12.35
N SER A 248 -21.89 -8.10 -12.19
CA SER A 248 -20.97 -7.10 -11.62
C SER A 248 -20.56 -7.41 -10.18
N ALA A 249 -21.45 -7.98 -9.37
CA ALA A 249 -21.14 -8.42 -8.01
C ALA A 249 -20.16 -9.60 -8.00
N GLU A 250 -20.40 -10.61 -8.84
CA GLU A 250 -19.52 -11.77 -8.96
C GLU A 250 -18.12 -11.37 -9.45
N LEU A 251 -18.04 -10.46 -10.43
CA LEU A 251 -16.77 -9.92 -10.92
C LEU A 251 -16.01 -9.23 -9.78
N LEU A 252 -16.69 -8.35 -9.03
CA LEU A 252 -16.08 -7.61 -7.91
C LEU A 252 -15.47 -8.58 -6.88
N ILE A 253 -16.25 -9.58 -6.44
CA ILE A 253 -15.79 -10.57 -5.45
C ILE A 253 -14.62 -11.38 -5.99
N LYS A 254 -14.73 -11.97 -7.19
CA LYS A 254 -13.67 -12.81 -7.77
C LYS A 254 -12.37 -12.04 -7.95
N ALA A 255 -12.44 -10.83 -8.49
CA ALA A 255 -11.27 -10.02 -8.78
C ALA A 255 -10.60 -9.47 -7.51
N LEU A 256 -11.36 -9.11 -6.46
CA LEU A 256 -10.81 -8.73 -5.15
C LEU A 256 -10.17 -9.94 -4.43
N ASN A 257 -10.84 -11.09 -4.43
CA ASN A 257 -10.32 -12.30 -3.75
C ASN A 257 -9.10 -12.91 -4.46
N ALA A 258 -8.90 -12.61 -5.74
CA ALA A 258 -7.69 -12.96 -6.47
C ALA A 258 -6.47 -12.14 -6.05
N GLN A 259 -6.66 -11.04 -5.32
CA GLN A 259 -5.55 -10.23 -4.81
C GLN A 259 -4.94 -10.89 -3.57
N ILE A 260 -3.61 -10.98 -3.54
CA ILE A 260 -2.87 -11.40 -2.36
C ILE A 260 -2.83 -10.21 -1.39
N SER A 261 -3.77 -10.12 -0.46
CA SER A 261 -3.82 -9.09 0.58
C SER A 261 -4.57 -9.60 1.82
N PRO A 262 -4.13 -9.26 3.05
CA PRO A 262 -4.88 -9.58 4.27
C PRO A 262 -6.23 -8.85 4.36
N PHE A 263 -6.44 -7.81 3.54
CA PHE A 263 -7.68 -7.03 3.53
C PHE A 263 -8.71 -7.51 2.51
N ALA A 264 -8.30 -8.37 1.57
CA ALA A 264 -9.17 -8.89 0.53
C ALA A 264 -10.37 -9.67 1.11
N GLY A 265 -11.52 -9.54 0.45
CA GLY A 265 -12.78 -10.17 0.87
C GLY A 265 -13.61 -9.36 1.89
N TYR A 266 -13.09 -8.25 2.41
CA TYR A 266 -13.77 -7.43 3.42
C TYR A 266 -13.91 -5.97 2.99
N VAL A 267 -14.84 -5.29 3.62
CA VAL A 267 -14.96 -3.83 3.61
C VAL A 267 -14.95 -3.28 5.04
N TYR A 268 -14.52 -2.04 5.19
CA TYR A 268 -14.19 -1.42 6.47
C TYR A 268 -14.94 -0.10 6.63
N HIS A 269 -15.66 0.04 7.74
CA HIS A 269 -16.26 1.30 8.14
C HIS A 269 -15.52 1.87 9.34
N TYR A 270 -14.93 3.05 9.15
CA TYR A 270 -14.15 3.77 10.14
C TYR A 270 -15.01 4.87 10.78
N THR A 271 -15.08 4.89 12.12
CA THR A 271 -15.94 5.85 12.84
C THR A 271 -15.44 6.13 14.25
N HIS A 272 -16.07 7.11 14.91
CA HIS A 272 -15.78 7.47 16.30
C HIS A 272 -16.59 6.64 17.31
N LEU A 273 -16.10 6.53 18.55
CA LEU A 273 -16.70 5.81 19.68
C LEU A 273 -18.22 6.01 19.81
N GLU A 274 -18.69 7.26 19.86
CA GLU A 274 -20.13 7.57 20.02
C GLU A 274 -20.99 7.07 18.84
N ASN A 275 -20.45 7.18 17.63
CA ASN A 275 -21.13 6.66 16.43
C ASN A 275 -21.13 5.13 16.42
N ALA A 276 -20.06 4.49 16.87
CA ALA A 276 -20.00 3.04 16.97
C ALA A 276 -21.06 2.51 17.95
N ALA A 277 -21.25 3.17 19.09
CA ALA A 277 -22.34 2.85 20.01
C ALA A 277 -23.72 3.01 19.36
N SER A 278 -23.91 4.09 18.59
CA SER A 278 -25.16 4.33 17.84
C SER A 278 -25.41 3.27 16.77
N ILE A 279 -24.38 2.84 16.03
CA ILE A 279 -24.46 1.77 15.02
C ILE A 279 -24.88 0.45 15.66
N LEU A 280 -24.29 0.11 16.82
CA LEU A 280 -24.63 -1.11 17.55
C LEU A 280 -26.04 -1.05 18.14
N HIS A 281 -26.46 0.09 18.67
CA HIS A 281 -27.81 0.31 19.17
C HIS A 281 -28.86 0.16 18.05
N ASP A 282 -28.60 0.77 16.90
CA ASP A 282 -29.52 0.80 15.77
C ASP A 282 -29.43 -0.44 14.88
N HIS A 283 -28.46 -1.33 15.15
CA HIS A 283 -28.13 -2.48 14.30
C HIS A 283 -27.89 -2.09 12.84
N ALA A 284 -27.37 -0.89 12.58
CA ALA A 284 -27.20 -0.40 11.21
C ALA A 284 -26.12 0.67 11.05
N ILE A 285 -25.39 0.58 9.94
CA ILE A 285 -24.55 1.68 9.44
C ILE A 285 -25.38 2.48 8.44
N LYS A 286 -25.79 3.69 8.84
CA LYS A 286 -26.67 4.57 8.07
C LYS A 286 -25.88 5.58 7.22
N SER A 287 -26.45 5.98 6.09
CA SER A 287 -25.96 7.09 5.30
C SER A 287 -26.17 8.41 6.04
N ARG A 288 -25.39 9.44 5.68
CA ARG A 288 -25.45 10.73 6.38
C ARG A 288 -26.83 11.38 6.33
N ASN A 289 -27.54 11.29 5.20
CA ASN A 289 -28.91 11.81 5.09
C ASN A 289 -29.96 11.00 5.88
N ASN A 290 -29.62 9.79 6.33
CA ASN A 290 -30.49 8.96 7.18
C ASN A 290 -30.10 9.01 8.67
N LEU A 291 -29.11 9.82 9.05
CA LEU A 291 -28.72 10.03 10.45
C LEU A 291 -29.56 11.16 11.05
N SER A 292 -30.00 10.97 12.30
CA SER A 292 -30.57 12.06 13.08
C SER A 292 -29.47 13.05 13.46
N SER A 293 -29.65 14.34 13.16
CA SER A 293 -28.64 15.40 13.30
C SER A 293 -28.08 15.60 14.72
N ASN A 294 -28.77 15.14 15.76
CA ASN A 294 -28.48 15.58 17.12
C ASN A 294 -27.30 14.87 17.78
N ASN A 295 -26.90 13.67 17.32
CA ASN A 295 -25.89 12.84 18.01
C ASN A 295 -24.74 12.33 17.12
N PHE A 296 -24.76 12.59 15.81
CA PHE A 296 -23.71 12.09 14.92
C PHE A 296 -22.43 12.93 15.00
N LYS A 297 -21.29 12.28 15.23
CA LYS A 297 -19.96 12.92 15.27
C LYS A 297 -19.26 12.73 13.93
N ASP A 298 -19.24 13.78 13.10
CA ASP A 298 -18.53 13.72 11.83
C ASP A 298 -17.03 13.50 12.03
N SER A 299 -16.50 12.40 11.48
CA SER A 299 -15.05 12.10 11.48
C SER A 299 -14.34 12.71 10.26
N ALA A 300 -14.89 13.75 9.66
CA ALA A 300 -14.40 14.43 8.46
C ALA A 300 -14.57 15.96 8.56
N ALA A 301 -13.81 16.69 7.76
CA ALA A 301 -13.81 18.16 7.80
C ALA A 301 -15.14 18.69 7.25
N LYS A 302 -15.67 19.75 7.87
CA LYS A 302 -16.94 20.37 7.53
C LYS A 302 -16.96 20.83 6.08
N ASP A 303 -15.88 21.43 5.60
CA ASP A 303 -15.79 21.91 4.22
C ASP A 303 -15.78 20.75 3.22
N VAL A 304 -15.13 19.63 3.56
CA VAL A 304 -15.17 18.42 2.74
C VAL A 304 -16.61 17.89 2.65
N ILE A 305 -17.33 17.87 3.76
CA ILE A 305 -18.73 17.44 3.82
C ILE A 305 -19.65 18.39 3.04
N GLN A 306 -19.40 19.70 3.10
CA GLN A 306 -20.17 20.71 2.36
C GLN A 306 -19.95 20.59 0.84
N LYS A 307 -18.71 20.34 0.41
CA LYS A 307 -18.34 20.14 -1.01
C LYS A 307 -18.78 18.78 -1.57
N THR A 308 -19.00 17.79 -0.70
CA THR A 308 -19.46 16.46 -1.11
C THR A 308 -20.87 16.54 -1.72
N ARG A 309 -21.02 15.97 -2.93
CA ARG A 309 -22.28 15.94 -3.69
C ARG A 309 -23.42 15.35 -2.85
N ILE A 310 -24.63 15.93 -2.98
CA ILE A 310 -25.76 15.54 -2.14
C ILE A 310 -26.15 14.07 -2.31
N GLU A 311 -26.07 13.56 -3.54
CA GLU A 311 -26.32 12.15 -3.87
C GLU A 311 -25.42 11.18 -3.11
N VAL A 312 -24.20 11.60 -2.75
CA VAL A 312 -23.23 10.77 -2.03
C VAL A 312 -23.63 10.62 -0.57
N LYS A 313 -24.34 11.61 -0.01
CA LYS A 313 -24.82 11.61 1.38
C LYS A 313 -25.96 10.59 1.59
N ASP A 314 -26.52 10.06 0.50
CA ASP A 314 -27.50 8.97 0.52
C ASP A 314 -26.87 7.57 0.65
N TYR A 315 -25.53 7.47 0.68
CA TYR A 315 -24.84 6.20 0.81
C TYR A 315 -24.09 6.08 2.15
N ALA A 316 -24.23 4.94 2.80
CA ALA A 316 -23.28 4.45 3.79
C ALA A 316 -21.99 4.06 3.07
N ARG A 317 -20.85 4.55 3.58
CA ARG A 317 -19.55 4.46 2.91
C ARG A 317 -18.63 3.48 3.64
N PHE A 318 -17.95 2.67 2.86
CA PHE A 318 -16.99 1.68 3.33
C PHE A 318 -15.72 1.75 2.47
N TYR A 319 -14.58 1.49 3.08
CA TYR A 319 -13.30 1.36 2.39
C TYR A 319 -13.00 -0.12 2.13
N PHE A 320 -12.28 -0.44 1.06
CA PHE A 320 -11.83 -1.82 0.81
C PHE A 320 -10.64 -2.24 1.67
N ARG A 321 -10.00 -1.29 2.35
CA ARG A 321 -8.91 -1.54 3.29
C ARG A 321 -8.91 -0.52 4.42
N PRO A 322 -8.37 -0.86 5.60
CA PRO A 322 -7.96 0.13 6.58
C PRO A 322 -6.73 0.89 6.07
N LEU A 323 -6.29 1.89 6.84
CA LEU A 323 -5.05 2.62 6.60
C LEU A 323 -5.06 3.35 5.25
N THR A 324 -6.15 4.09 5.02
CA THR A 324 -6.28 4.97 3.87
C THR A 324 -5.68 6.35 4.18
N PRO A 325 -5.29 7.15 3.17
CA PRO A 325 -4.86 8.53 3.40
C PRO A 325 -5.89 9.36 4.18
N THR A 326 -7.19 9.13 3.93
CA THR A 326 -8.27 9.78 4.68
C THR A 326 -8.26 9.37 6.16
N GLN A 327 -8.07 8.09 6.46
CA GLN A 327 -7.93 7.63 7.85
C GLN A 327 -6.73 8.30 8.52
N TYR A 328 -5.55 8.34 7.88
CA TYR A 328 -4.36 8.99 8.44
C TYR A 328 -4.60 10.44 8.85
N CYS A 329 -5.36 11.17 8.03
CA CYS A 329 -5.67 12.58 8.26
C CYS A 329 -6.61 12.82 9.45
N ASN A 330 -7.53 11.88 9.69
CA ASN A 330 -8.64 12.06 10.61
C ASN A 330 -8.43 11.31 11.94
N GLU A 331 -7.59 10.27 11.95
CA GLU A 331 -7.42 9.38 13.11
C GLU A 331 -6.76 10.07 14.29
N ASN A 332 -7.29 9.74 15.48
CA ASN A 332 -6.92 10.36 16.74
C ASN A 332 -7.24 11.85 16.68
N LEU A 333 -6.28 12.71 17.01
CA LEU A 333 -6.47 14.15 16.93
C LEU A 333 -6.24 14.72 15.52
N GLY A 334 -6.04 13.87 14.51
CA GLY A 334 -5.80 14.29 13.13
C GLY A 334 -4.49 15.09 12.92
N LEU A 335 -4.22 15.47 11.67
CA LEU A 335 -2.99 16.15 11.27
C LEU A 335 -3.05 17.69 11.43
N PRO A 336 -2.01 18.33 12.01
CA PRO A 336 -2.02 19.76 12.38
C PRO A 336 -2.33 20.73 11.24
N ASN A 337 -1.87 20.44 10.02
CA ASN A 337 -1.84 21.42 8.92
C ASN A 337 -3.04 21.32 7.98
N LEU A 338 -4.04 20.49 8.30
CA LEU A 338 -5.21 20.29 7.46
C LEU A 338 -6.24 21.41 7.57
N SER A 339 -6.28 22.11 8.71
CA SER A 339 -7.19 23.24 8.92
C SER A 339 -6.99 24.34 7.87
N ASN A 340 -5.74 24.65 7.50
CA ASN A 340 -5.43 25.62 6.46
C ASN A 340 -5.97 25.23 5.07
N GLN A 341 -6.07 23.93 4.79
CA GLN A 341 -6.54 23.41 3.51
C GLN A 341 -8.07 23.22 3.46
N TYR A 342 -8.69 22.90 4.59
CA TYR A 342 -10.09 22.48 4.67
C TYR A 342 -10.96 23.29 5.63
N GLY A 343 -10.50 24.46 6.10
CA GLY A 343 -11.27 25.39 6.94
C GLY A 343 -11.50 24.94 8.39
N ASN A 344 -11.49 23.64 8.66
CA ASN A 344 -11.48 23.05 10.00
C ASN A 344 -10.71 21.71 10.02
N GLN A 345 -10.23 21.30 11.19
CA GLN A 345 -9.46 20.07 11.31
C GLN A 345 -10.40 18.85 11.45
N PRO A 346 -10.33 17.84 10.54
CA PRO A 346 -11.06 16.59 10.74
C PRO A 346 -10.44 15.79 11.89
N MET A 347 -11.26 15.25 12.77
CA MET A 347 -10.79 14.45 13.91
C MET A 347 -11.69 13.27 14.21
N CYS A 348 -11.08 12.24 14.79
CA CYS A 348 -11.76 11.07 15.32
C CYS A 348 -10.91 10.58 16.51
N PRO A 349 -11.08 11.22 17.69
CA PRO A 349 -10.17 11.05 18.81
C PRO A 349 -10.00 9.60 19.28
N ILE A 350 -11.10 8.85 19.27
CA ILE A 350 -11.15 7.41 19.56
C ILE A 350 -11.70 6.68 18.34
N PRO A 351 -10.83 6.11 17.49
CA PRO A 351 -11.23 5.42 16.27
C PRO A 351 -11.67 3.98 16.53
N ILE A 352 -12.74 3.55 15.83
CA ILE A 352 -13.25 2.17 15.85
C ILE A 352 -13.53 1.75 14.41
N ILE A 353 -13.19 0.50 14.07
CA ILE A 353 -13.39 -0.05 12.73
C ILE A 353 -14.37 -1.22 12.79
N PHE A 354 -15.40 -1.19 11.93
CA PHE A 354 -16.22 -2.35 11.60
C PHE A 354 -15.66 -3.00 10.34
N ARG A 355 -15.19 -4.24 10.43
CA ARG A 355 -14.83 -5.09 9.28
C ARG A 355 -16.01 -5.97 8.94
N ILE A 356 -16.45 -5.97 7.69
CA ILE A 356 -17.63 -6.71 7.25
C ILE A 356 -17.28 -7.55 6.01
N ASP A 357 -17.74 -8.80 5.98
CA ASP A 357 -17.59 -9.68 4.82
C ASP A 357 -18.35 -9.13 3.61
N LEU A 358 -17.61 -8.85 2.52
CA LEU A 358 -18.17 -8.25 1.32
C LEU A 358 -19.10 -9.21 0.56
N ALA A 359 -18.75 -10.50 0.51
CA ALA A 359 -19.57 -11.50 -0.16
C ALA A 359 -20.91 -11.69 0.58
N ALA A 360 -20.89 -11.64 1.91
CA ALA A 360 -22.09 -11.68 2.73
C ALA A 360 -23.00 -10.48 2.47
N ILE A 361 -22.45 -9.25 2.38
CA ILE A 361 -23.23 -8.06 2.03
C ILE A 361 -23.87 -8.22 0.64
N LEU A 362 -23.09 -8.62 -0.36
CA LEU A 362 -23.57 -8.78 -1.74
C LEU A 362 -24.56 -9.95 -1.92
N SER A 363 -24.64 -10.84 -0.94
CA SER A 363 -25.64 -11.91 -0.88
C SER A 363 -26.98 -11.46 -0.28
N ILE A 364 -27.06 -10.26 0.29
CA ILE A 364 -28.32 -9.70 0.78
C ILE A 364 -29.23 -9.42 -0.42
N LYS A 365 -30.45 -9.97 -0.37
CA LYS A 365 -31.45 -9.78 -1.41
C LYS A 365 -31.80 -8.29 -1.56
N ASP A 366 -31.85 -7.82 -2.80
CA ASP A 366 -32.23 -6.44 -3.18
C ASP A 366 -31.34 -5.32 -2.59
N ILE A 367 -30.13 -5.66 -2.11
CA ILE A 367 -29.19 -4.67 -1.59
C ILE A 367 -28.77 -3.69 -2.69
N GLN A 368 -28.96 -2.40 -2.44
CA GLN A 368 -28.57 -1.34 -3.37
C GLN A 368 -27.14 -0.91 -3.08
N TRP A 369 -26.19 -1.46 -3.83
CA TRP A 369 -24.77 -1.19 -3.68
C TRP A 369 -24.17 -0.50 -4.91
N LYS A 370 -23.04 0.19 -4.72
CA LYS A 370 -22.18 0.77 -5.77
C LYS A 370 -20.72 0.66 -5.36
N VAL A 371 -19.82 0.82 -6.32
CA VAL A 371 -18.40 1.08 -6.08
C VAL A 371 -17.99 2.40 -6.69
N SER A 372 -17.06 3.10 -6.03
CA SER A 372 -16.46 4.31 -6.58
C SER A 372 -15.11 4.01 -7.21
N LEU A 373 -14.78 4.82 -8.20
CA LEU A 373 -13.51 4.78 -8.93
C LEU A 373 -12.43 5.66 -8.29
N GLY A 374 -12.68 6.18 -7.08
CA GLY A 374 -11.78 7.03 -6.29
C GLY A 374 -12.50 7.64 -5.07
N ASN A 375 -11.91 8.68 -4.47
CA ASN A 375 -12.46 9.34 -3.28
C ASN A 375 -13.81 10.03 -3.58
N MET A 376 -14.84 9.70 -2.81
CA MET A 376 -16.20 10.24 -2.97
C MET A 376 -16.36 11.72 -2.57
N ALA A 377 -15.37 12.33 -1.93
CA ALA A 377 -15.30 13.77 -1.73
C ALA A 377 -14.99 14.54 -3.03
N SER A 378 -14.44 13.88 -4.05
CA SER A 378 -14.15 14.52 -5.34
C SER A 378 -15.42 14.61 -6.20
N PRO A 379 -15.72 15.79 -6.78
CA PRO A 379 -16.89 15.97 -7.65
C PRO A 379 -16.76 15.22 -8.99
N GLN A 380 -15.57 14.73 -9.35
CA GLN A 380 -15.33 14.01 -10.61
C GLN A 380 -15.39 12.48 -10.46
N THR A 381 -15.47 11.96 -9.24
CA THR A 381 -15.48 10.51 -8.99
C THR A 381 -16.73 9.87 -9.59
N GLU A 382 -16.51 8.93 -10.51
CA GLU A 382 -17.55 8.05 -11.03
C GLU A 382 -17.85 6.94 -10.01
N PHE A 383 -19.12 6.57 -9.87
CA PHE A 383 -19.53 5.48 -9.00
C PHE A 383 -20.84 4.84 -9.47
N ASP A 384 -20.86 3.52 -9.58
CA ASP A 384 -22.03 2.73 -9.92
C ASP A 384 -21.77 1.24 -9.61
N ASN A 385 -22.73 0.36 -9.87
CA ASN A 385 -22.54 -1.09 -9.85
C ASN A 385 -22.64 -1.73 -11.24
N THR A 386 -22.63 -0.92 -12.31
CA THR A 386 -22.63 -1.44 -13.68
C THR A 386 -21.33 -2.21 -13.97
N LEU A 387 -21.42 -3.21 -14.84
CA LEU A 387 -20.25 -4.01 -15.24
C LEU A 387 -19.12 -3.13 -15.81
N ASN A 388 -19.45 -2.05 -16.51
CA ASN A 388 -18.47 -1.09 -17.04
C ASN A 388 -17.67 -0.39 -15.92
N ILE A 389 -18.36 0.08 -14.87
CA ILE A 389 -17.70 0.72 -13.73
C ILE A 389 -16.85 -0.30 -12.98
N VAL A 390 -17.38 -1.49 -12.70
CA VAL A 390 -16.63 -2.54 -11.98
C VAL A 390 -15.40 -3.01 -12.77
N LYS A 391 -15.48 -3.16 -14.09
CA LYS A 391 -14.32 -3.49 -14.95
C LYS A 391 -13.22 -2.43 -14.91
N ARG A 392 -13.54 -1.19 -14.56
CA ARG A 392 -12.59 -0.09 -14.43
C ARG A 392 -12.05 0.03 -13.01
N PHE A 393 -12.62 -0.63 -12.01
CA PHE A 393 -12.13 -0.58 -10.63
C PHE A 393 -10.66 -1.01 -10.55
N ASP A 394 -9.81 -0.31 -9.80
CA ASP A 394 -8.41 -0.70 -9.64
C ASP A 394 -8.27 -1.79 -8.56
N PHE A 395 -8.51 -3.04 -8.94
CA PHE A 395 -8.47 -4.20 -8.04
C PHE A 395 -7.10 -4.40 -7.42
N GLN A 396 -6.05 -4.18 -8.20
CA GLN A 396 -4.69 -4.36 -7.74
C GLN A 396 -4.26 -3.18 -6.86
N GLY A 397 -4.50 -1.95 -7.32
CA GLY A 397 -4.08 -0.72 -6.64
C GLY A 397 -4.81 -0.45 -5.33
N VAL A 398 -6.05 -0.93 -5.14
CA VAL A 398 -6.81 -0.70 -3.89
C VAL A 398 -6.09 -1.24 -2.65
N PHE A 399 -5.26 -2.27 -2.83
CA PHE A 399 -4.46 -2.89 -1.77
C PHE A 399 -2.98 -2.50 -1.81
N PHE A 400 -2.58 -1.56 -2.68
CA PHE A 400 -1.19 -1.08 -2.76
C PHE A 400 -0.83 -0.22 -1.54
N ASP A 401 0.47 -0.13 -1.28
CA ASP A 401 1.01 0.81 -0.30
C ASP A 401 0.70 2.27 -0.70
N ILE A 402 0.33 3.07 0.30
CA ILE A 402 -0.07 4.48 0.15
C ILE A 402 1.11 5.45 0.01
N CYS A 403 2.34 4.97 -0.05
CA CYS A 403 3.51 5.76 -0.44
C CYS A 403 3.53 6.05 -1.94
N THR A 404 2.90 5.20 -2.75
CA THR A 404 2.83 5.38 -4.21
C THR A 404 1.64 6.25 -4.61
N ASP A 405 1.77 7.08 -5.65
CA ASP A 405 0.64 7.90 -6.14
C ASP A 405 -0.60 7.05 -6.49
N ARG A 406 -0.38 5.89 -7.16
CA ARG A 406 -1.45 4.97 -7.52
C ARG A 406 -2.10 4.36 -6.29
N GLY A 407 -1.33 3.97 -5.28
CA GLY A 407 -1.84 3.43 -4.01
C GLY A 407 -2.61 4.47 -3.21
N LYS A 408 -2.13 5.71 -3.11
CA LYS A 408 -2.88 6.84 -2.51
C LYS A 408 -4.23 7.03 -3.16
N TYR A 409 -4.26 7.04 -4.49
CA TYR A 409 -5.49 7.22 -5.25
C TYR A 409 -6.46 6.04 -5.08
N SER A 410 -5.96 4.83 -5.28
CA SER A 410 -6.78 3.62 -5.40
C SER A 410 -7.27 3.10 -4.05
N SER A 411 -6.51 3.30 -2.97
CA SER A 411 -6.93 2.96 -1.60
C SER A 411 -8.13 3.78 -1.10
N GLN A 412 -8.44 4.88 -1.78
CA GLN A 412 -9.62 5.71 -1.50
C GLN A 412 -10.83 5.35 -2.39
N GLN A 413 -10.77 4.27 -3.17
CA GLN A 413 -11.97 3.67 -3.76
C GLN A 413 -12.86 3.11 -2.65
N GLU A 414 -14.16 3.27 -2.78
CA GLU A 414 -15.14 3.00 -1.73
C GLU A 414 -16.22 2.04 -2.21
N PHE A 415 -16.71 1.23 -1.29
CA PHE A 415 -17.94 0.47 -1.42
C PHE A 415 -19.07 1.26 -0.78
N LEU A 416 -20.21 1.32 -1.46
CA LEU A 416 -21.31 2.22 -1.13
C LEU A 416 -22.60 1.42 -1.01
N ILE A 417 -23.35 1.63 0.06
CA ILE A 417 -24.66 1.02 0.27
C ILE A 417 -25.68 2.13 0.43
N LYS A 418 -26.73 2.11 -0.39
CA LYS A 418 -27.75 3.16 -0.33
C LYS A 418 -28.56 3.05 0.96
N SER A 419 -28.83 4.21 1.55
CA SER A 419 -29.56 4.40 2.81
C SER A 419 -28.89 3.80 4.05
N GLN A 420 -28.75 2.48 4.15
CA GLN A 420 -28.13 1.83 5.31
C GLN A 420 -27.74 0.37 5.02
N LEU A 421 -26.76 -0.13 5.77
CA LEU A 421 -26.53 -1.56 5.94
C LEU A 421 -27.13 -2.01 7.27
N ASN A 422 -28.16 -2.86 7.21
CA ASN A 422 -28.76 -3.45 8.41
C ASN A 422 -28.02 -4.74 8.80
N PHE A 423 -27.51 -4.78 10.03
CA PHE A 423 -26.76 -5.91 10.58
C PHE A 423 -27.64 -7.14 10.82
N ASP A 424 -28.94 -6.98 11.00
CA ASP A 424 -29.87 -8.12 11.17
C ASP A 424 -30.01 -8.97 9.90
N GLN A 425 -29.56 -8.45 8.76
CA GLN A 425 -29.52 -9.18 7.48
C GLN A 425 -28.22 -9.99 7.31
N LEU A 426 -27.29 -9.87 8.24
CA LEU A 426 -25.99 -10.53 8.24
C LEU A 426 -25.87 -11.45 9.44
N LYS A 427 -25.08 -12.50 9.30
CA LYS A 427 -24.67 -13.30 10.45
C LYS A 427 -23.62 -12.55 11.26
N LYS A 428 -23.61 -12.73 12.58
CA LYS A 428 -22.69 -12.04 13.49
C LYS A 428 -21.22 -12.30 13.14
N GLU A 429 -20.88 -13.51 12.70
CA GLU A 429 -19.51 -13.86 12.27
C GLU A 429 -19.00 -13.07 11.06
N ASN A 430 -19.91 -12.49 10.27
CA ASN A 430 -19.56 -11.66 9.11
C ASN A 430 -19.18 -10.23 9.51
N ILE A 431 -19.36 -9.85 10.77
CA ILE A 431 -19.10 -8.50 11.29
C ILE A 431 -18.08 -8.63 12.42
N LYS A 432 -16.98 -7.89 12.33
CA LYS A 432 -15.95 -7.85 13.36
C LYS A 432 -15.67 -6.41 13.77
N ILE A 433 -15.63 -6.15 15.07
CA ILE A 433 -15.28 -4.84 15.62
C ILE A 433 -13.79 -4.85 15.97
N ILE A 434 -13.05 -3.88 15.46
CA ILE A 434 -11.61 -3.77 15.65
C ILE A 434 -11.33 -2.49 16.43
N PHE A 435 -10.63 -2.65 17.56
CA PHE A 435 -10.26 -1.57 18.46
C PHE A 435 -8.77 -1.24 18.35
N GLN A 436 -8.45 0.05 18.47
CA GLN A 436 -7.06 0.52 18.50
C GLN A 436 -6.37 0.11 19.81
N ASP A 437 -7.08 0.20 20.93
CA ASP A 437 -6.56 -0.11 22.26
C ASP A 437 -7.67 -0.53 23.24
N GLU A 438 -7.25 -0.85 24.47
CA GLU A 438 -8.12 -1.28 25.55
C GLU A 438 -9.06 -0.16 26.03
N ASN A 439 -8.64 1.11 25.93
CA ASN A 439 -9.47 2.25 26.30
C ASN A 439 -10.71 2.35 25.39
N ALA A 440 -10.53 2.22 24.08
CA ALA A 440 -11.63 2.24 23.11
C ALA A 440 -12.61 1.09 23.35
N ARG A 441 -12.09 -0.14 23.57
CA ARG A 441 -12.89 -1.33 23.86
C ARG A 441 -13.71 -1.17 25.13
N TYR A 442 -13.03 -0.84 26.24
CA TYR A 442 -13.64 -0.65 27.54
C TYR A 442 -14.75 0.41 27.49
N SER A 443 -14.46 1.56 26.89
CA SER A 443 -15.44 2.66 26.81
C SER A 443 -16.68 2.26 26.04
N LEU A 444 -16.53 1.55 24.91
CA LEU A 444 -17.68 1.08 24.13
C LEU A 444 -18.53 0.06 24.90
N GLU A 445 -17.90 -0.89 25.59
CA GLU A 445 -18.59 -1.90 26.43
C GLU A 445 -19.36 -1.28 27.59
N ARG A 446 -18.92 -0.12 28.07
CA ARG A 446 -19.66 0.65 29.08
C ARG A 446 -20.83 1.42 28.51
N MET A 447 -20.74 1.85 27.26
CA MET A 447 -21.81 2.57 26.57
C MET A 447 -22.91 1.62 26.09
N ILE A 448 -22.55 0.44 25.61
CA ILE A 448 -23.50 -0.49 25.00
C ILE A 448 -23.07 -1.96 25.13
N LEU A 449 -24.05 -2.84 25.33
CA LEU A 449 -23.85 -4.27 25.25
C LEU A 449 -23.90 -4.70 23.77
N TYR A 450 -22.92 -5.48 23.34
CA TYR A 450 -22.87 -6.05 22.00
C TYR A 450 -22.34 -7.48 22.03
N ASP A 451 -22.75 -8.27 21.05
CA ASP A 451 -22.37 -9.69 20.90
C ASP A 451 -21.87 -9.95 19.48
N TYR A 452 -20.82 -9.22 19.11
CA TYR A 452 -20.11 -9.37 17.84
C TYR A 452 -18.66 -9.76 18.13
N PRO A 453 -18.03 -10.60 17.29
CA PRO A 453 -16.60 -10.83 17.38
C PRO A 453 -15.83 -9.51 17.42
N SER A 454 -14.92 -9.37 18.39
CA SER A 454 -14.10 -8.18 18.52
C SER A 454 -12.68 -8.50 18.96
N ASN A 455 -11.74 -7.62 18.60
CA ASN A 455 -10.36 -7.70 19.09
C ASN A 455 -9.69 -6.34 19.07
N ILE A 456 -8.62 -6.22 19.86
CA ILE A 456 -7.67 -5.11 19.76
C ILE A 456 -6.63 -5.48 18.71
N ASP A 457 -6.44 -4.62 17.71
CA ASP A 457 -5.46 -4.81 16.64
C ASP A 457 -4.94 -3.47 16.14
N THR A 458 -3.77 -3.08 16.65
CA THR A 458 -3.13 -1.80 16.31
C THR A 458 -2.71 -1.72 14.85
N LEU A 459 -2.61 -2.84 14.12
CA LEU A 459 -2.19 -2.85 12.71
C LEU A 459 -3.26 -2.26 11.77
N PHE A 460 -4.47 -2.02 12.25
CA PHE A 460 -5.54 -1.36 11.49
C PHE A 460 -5.53 0.18 11.65
N PHE A 461 -4.63 0.73 12.46
CA PHE A 461 -4.60 2.14 12.84
C PHE A 461 -3.21 2.78 12.67
N TYR A 462 -3.17 4.11 12.56
CA TYR A 462 -1.94 4.87 12.48
C TYR A 462 -1.42 5.25 13.87
N GLY A 463 -0.49 4.45 14.39
CA GLY A 463 0.04 4.60 15.76
C GLY A 463 0.92 5.84 16.05
N PHE A 464 1.16 6.72 15.07
CA PHE A 464 2.07 7.88 15.22
C PHE A 464 1.36 9.22 15.36
N ASN A 465 0.05 9.29 15.14
CA ASN A 465 -0.69 10.54 15.30
C ASN A 465 -0.75 10.95 16.77
N SER A 466 -0.76 12.26 17.03
CA SER A 466 -1.04 12.78 18.36
C SER A 466 -2.39 12.25 18.83
N ARG A 467 -2.42 11.75 20.06
CA ARG A 467 -3.59 11.09 20.65
C ARG A 467 -3.71 11.41 22.12
N ILE A 468 -4.90 11.20 22.64
CA ILE A 468 -5.16 11.31 24.06
C ILE A 468 -4.75 9.99 24.70
N ILE A 469 -3.92 10.08 25.75
CA ILE A 469 -3.51 8.94 26.55
C ILE A 469 -4.31 8.96 27.83
N ILE A 470 -4.87 7.80 28.15
CA ILE A 470 -5.63 7.54 29.37
C ILE A 470 -5.02 6.31 30.00
N ARG A 471 -4.49 6.45 31.21
CA ARG A 471 -3.84 5.34 31.92
C ARG A 471 -4.07 5.45 33.42
N ASN A 472 -3.98 4.32 34.10
CA ASN A 472 -3.84 4.34 35.55
C ASN A 472 -2.51 5.02 35.90
N SER A 473 -2.54 5.89 36.90
CA SER A 473 -1.33 6.57 37.38
C SER A 473 -0.35 5.56 37.95
N THR A 474 0.93 5.75 37.64
CA THR A 474 2.02 4.94 38.22
C THR A 474 2.40 5.41 39.62
N ASP A 475 2.05 6.65 39.95
CA ASP A 475 2.58 7.36 41.11
C ASP A 475 1.54 7.43 42.24
N ILE A 476 0.25 7.30 41.91
CA ILE A 476 -0.86 7.44 42.84
C ILE A 476 -1.86 6.30 42.63
N ASP A 477 -2.10 5.54 43.70
CA ASP A 477 -3.11 4.48 43.70
C ASP A 477 -4.52 5.05 43.44
N ASN A 478 -5.29 4.36 42.60
CA ASN A 478 -6.64 4.76 42.18
C ASN A 478 -6.70 6.14 41.50
N ALA A 479 -5.65 6.51 40.76
CA ALA A 479 -5.68 7.70 39.92
C ALA A 479 -5.66 7.37 38.43
N ILE A 480 -6.30 8.21 37.63
CA ILE A 480 -6.24 8.18 36.17
C ILE A 480 -5.52 9.44 35.70
N ASP A 481 -4.48 9.24 34.91
CA ASP A 481 -3.80 10.30 34.20
C ASP A 481 -4.38 10.40 32.80
N VAL A 482 -4.84 11.60 32.44
CA VAL A 482 -5.28 11.92 31.09
C VAL A 482 -4.43 13.05 30.58
N TYR A 483 -3.80 12.83 29.43
CA TYR A 483 -3.01 13.86 28.78
C TYR A 483 -3.00 13.68 27.27
N ILE A 484 -2.81 14.78 26.56
CA ILE A 484 -2.58 14.76 25.13
C ILE A 484 -1.10 14.49 24.89
N ASN A 485 -0.77 13.43 24.15
CA ASN A 485 0.61 13.16 23.77
C ASN A 485 1.05 14.21 22.74
N ASP A 486 1.65 15.28 23.25
CA ASP A 486 2.10 16.42 22.46
C ASP A 486 3.45 16.13 21.80
N SER A 487 3.37 15.66 20.55
CA SER A 487 4.55 15.49 19.70
C SER A 487 5.03 16.81 19.07
N ASP A 488 4.27 17.90 19.19
CA ASP A 488 4.51 19.19 18.54
C ASP A 488 4.00 20.35 19.38
N SER A 489 4.89 20.89 20.21
CA SER A 489 4.62 21.98 21.16
C SER A 489 4.11 23.28 20.53
N SER A 490 4.11 23.39 19.20
CA SER A 490 3.54 24.55 18.48
C SER A 490 2.02 24.45 18.27
N ARG A 491 1.41 23.29 18.55
CA ARG A 491 0.00 23.02 18.27
C ARG A 491 -0.91 23.33 19.46
N VAL A 492 -2.04 23.98 19.17
CA VAL A 492 -3.16 24.11 20.11
C VAL A 492 -3.99 22.85 20.05
N TYR A 493 -3.89 21.99 21.05
CA TYR A 493 -4.57 20.70 21.07
C TYR A 493 -6.01 20.72 21.59
N GLY A 494 -6.70 21.86 21.66
CA GLY A 494 -8.04 21.92 22.28
C GLY A 494 -7.97 21.76 23.79
N ARG A 495 -9.09 21.37 24.42
CA ARG A 495 -9.21 21.18 25.87
C ARG A 495 -9.82 19.84 26.25
N LEU A 496 -9.45 19.33 27.42
CA LEU A 496 -10.04 18.15 28.04
C LEU A 496 -11.16 18.56 29.00
N ILE A 497 -12.22 17.74 29.06
CA ILE A 497 -13.36 17.97 29.94
C ILE A 497 -13.65 16.69 30.71
N LEU A 498 -13.65 16.76 32.03
CA LEU A 498 -14.05 15.67 32.92
C LEU A 498 -15.44 15.95 33.48
N GLN A 499 -16.37 15.03 33.31
CA GLN A 499 -17.66 15.04 34.00
C GLN A 499 -17.72 13.90 35.02
N LEU A 500 -18.17 14.22 36.23
CA LEU A 500 -18.25 13.30 37.37
C LEU A 500 -19.67 13.30 37.92
N SER A 501 -20.24 12.13 38.15
CA SER A 501 -21.54 11.98 38.81
C SER A 501 -21.37 11.72 40.31
N GLY A 502 -22.21 12.33 41.14
CA GLY A 502 -22.30 12.09 42.58
C GLY A 502 -21.62 13.16 43.45
N GLN A 503 -21.88 13.11 44.76
CA GLN A 503 -21.51 14.13 45.76
C GLN A 503 -20.22 13.79 46.54
N ASN A 504 -19.45 12.76 46.16
CA ASN A 504 -18.35 12.25 47.01
C ASN A 504 -17.32 13.33 47.41
N GLU A 505 -17.06 13.39 48.72
CA GLU A 505 -16.19 14.38 49.38
C GLU A 505 -14.69 14.08 49.24
N ASN A 506 -14.31 12.86 48.85
CA ASN A 506 -12.91 12.42 48.70
C ASN A 506 -12.45 12.38 47.24
N ARG A 507 -12.59 13.50 46.52
CA ARG A 507 -12.15 13.63 45.12
C ARG A 507 -11.03 14.65 45.02
N THR A 508 -9.94 14.31 44.35
CA THR A 508 -8.88 15.28 44.03
C THR A 508 -8.61 15.27 42.55
N ILE A 509 -8.66 16.45 41.94
CA ILE A 509 -8.30 16.66 40.53
C ILE A 509 -7.07 17.57 40.53
N GLN A 510 -5.98 17.08 39.96
CA GLN A 510 -4.71 17.80 39.85
C GLN A 510 -4.44 18.16 38.39
N GLY A 511 -3.82 19.30 38.15
CA GLY A 511 -3.47 19.77 36.81
C GLY A 511 -3.71 21.27 36.62
N ILE A 512 -3.50 21.75 35.40
CA ILE A 512 -3.80 23.14 35.02
C ILE A 512 -5.28 23.18 34.64
N LEU A 513 -6.12 23.50 35.62
CA LEU A 513 -7.57 23.58 35.47
C LEU A 513 -7.98 24.98 35.01
N ASN A 514 -8.82 25.05 34.00
CA ASN A 514 -9.33 26.31 33.45
C ASN A 514 -10.58 26.77 34.19
N ALA A 515 -11.50 25.83 34.47
CA ALA A 515 -12.79 26.12 35.07
C ALA A 515 -13.44 24.87 35.64
N THR A 516 -14.33 25.06 36.62
CA THR A 516 -15.10 24.01 37.26
C THR A 516 -16.54 24.47 37.44
N PHE A 517 -17.51 23.62 37.09
CA PHE A 517 -18.94 23.93 37.15
C PHE A 517 -19.70 22.78 37.79
N GLN A 518 -20.61 23.08 38.72
CA GLN A 518 -21.52 22.10 39.30
C GLN A 518 -22.93 22.34 38.76
N ARG A 519 -23.55 21.31 38.16
CA ARG A 519 -24.96 21.33 37.76
C ARG A 519 -25.68 20.10 38.30
N GLY A 520 -26.48 20.29 39.33
CA GLY A 520 -27.11 19.18 40.05
C GLY A 520 -26.06 18.24 40.64
N ASN A 521 -26.11 16.96 40.28
CA ASN A 521 -25.16 15.93 40.74
C ASN A 521 -23.94 15.76 39.83
N ILE A 522 -23.77 16.64 38.83
CA ILE A 522 -22.67 16.56 37.86
C ILE A 522 -21.67 17.68 38.12
N LEU A 523 -20.43 17.30 38.36
CA LEU A 523 -19.27 18.19 38.38
C LEU A 523 -18.59 18.13 37.01
N THR A 524 -18.45 19.27 36.34
CA THR A 524 -17.73 19.42 35.07
C THR A 524 -16.45 20.20 35.31
N VAL A 525 -15.32 19.64 34.91
CA VAL A 525 -13.99 20.25 35.04
C VAL A 525 -13.34 20.38 33.68
N TYR A 526 -12.84 21.56 33.38
CA TYR A 526 -12.12 21.87 32.15
C TYR A 526 -10.63 21.97 32.45
N ALA A 527 -9.81 21.25 31.67
CA ALA A 527 -8.36 21.27 31.75
C ALA A 527 -7.78 21.46 30.35
N ASN A 528 -6.61 22.11 30.23
CA ASN A 528 -6.01 22.39 28.93
C ASN A 528 -5.55 21.10 28.22
N GLN A 529 -4.47 20.48 28.70
CA GLN A 529 -3.83 19.37 27.99
C GLN A 529 -3.59 18.14 28.85
N GLN A 530 -3.71 18.29 30.18
CA GLN A 530 -3.52 17.19 31.11
C GLN A 530 -4.28 17.44 32.41
N PHE A 531 -4.77 16.35 32.99
CA PHE A 531 -5.21 16.31 34.39
C PHE A 531 -5.01 14.90 34.95
N SER A 532 -4.83 14.82 36.26
CA SER A 532 -4.87 13.58 37.02
C SER A 532 -6.09 13.61 37.92
N PHE A 533 -6.87 12.54 37.89
CA PHE A 533 -8.06 12.39 38.70
C PHE A 533 -7.87 11.25 39.70
N ILE A 534 -7.90 11.58 40.99
CA ILE A 534 -7.69 10.65 42.11
C ILE A 534 -9.03 10.43 42.82
N ASN A 535 -9.52 9.20 42.82
CA ASN A 535 -10.76 8.82 43.50
C ASN A 535 -10.91 7.29 43.55
N ASN A 536 -11.88 6.75 44.28
CA ASN A 536 -12.32 5.37 44.05
C ASN A 536 -13.01 5.27 42.67
N ILE A 537 -12.22 4.96 41.64
CA ILE A 537 -12.62 4.86 40.22
C ILE A 537 -13.78 3.87 40.04
N ASN A 538 -13.87 2.85 40.90
CA ASN A 538 -14.94 1.84 40.85
C ASN A 538 -16.30 2.35 41.34
N ASP A 539 -16.29 3.34 42.25
CA ASP A 539 -17.51 3.83 42.90
C ASP A 539 -18.01 5.16 42.31
N THR A 540 -17.27 5.74 41.37
CA THR A 540 -17.62 7.03 40.76
C THR A 540 -17.81 6.87 39.28
N GLN A 541 -19.00 7.25 38.79
CA GLN A 541 -19.25 7.34 37.36
C GLN A 541 -18.63 8.62 36.80
N TYR A 542 -17.95 8.52 35.67
CA TYR A 542 -17.34 9.64 34.98
C TYR A 542 -17.33 9.46 33.46
N ALA A 543 -17.22 10.59 32.78
CA ALA A 543 -17.02 10.68 31.35
C ALA A 543 -15.95 11.73 31.07
N ILE A 544 -15.08 11.43 30.12
CA ILE A 544 -14.00 12.30 29.69
C ILE A 544 -14.28 12.65 28.25
N PHE A 545 -14.25 13.95 27.97
CA PHE A 545 -14.48 14.50 26.65
C PHE A 545 -13.25 15.29 26.19
N TYR A 546 -13.13 15.35 24.88
CA TYR A 546 -12.20 16.21 24.18
C TYR A 546 -12.99 17.30 23.47
N GLU A 547 -12.56 18.55 23.56
CA GLU A 547 -13.17 19.66 22.84
C GLU A 547 -12.15 20.43 21.99
N TYR A 548 -12.53 20.69 20.74
CA TYR A 548 -11.76 21.51 19.79
C TYR A 548 -12.71 22.25 18.86
N GLU A 549 -12.50 23.55 18.64
CA GLU A 549 -13.30 24.40 17.74
C GLU A 549 -14.83 24.24 17.91
N ASN A 550 -15.31 24.21 19.16
CA ASN A 550 -16.73 24.01 19.55
C ASN A 550 -17.32 22.63 19.21
N GLN A 551 -16.49 21.65 18.89
CA GLN A 551 -16.88 20.26 18.78
C GLN A 551 -16.42 19.50 20.01
N VAL A 552 -17.28 18.64 20.54
CA VAL A 552 -17.02 17.80 21.70
C VAL A 552 -17.09 16.34 21.28
N TRP A 553 -16.14 15.53 21.70
CA TRP A 553 -16.09 14.08 21.49
C TRP A 553 -15.95 13.35 22.83
N LEU A 554 -16.73 12.30 23.05
CA LEU A 554 -16.49 11.40 24.18
C LEU A 554 -15.24 10.56 23.89
N ILE A 555 -14.28 10.57 24.81
CA ILE A 555 -13.02 9.85 24.65
C ILE A 555 -12.83 8.69 25.63
N HIS A 556 -13.56 8.73 26.74
CA HIS A 556 -13.59 7.64 27.72
C HIS A 556 -14.80 7.74 28.63
N THR A 557 -15.33 6.60 29.05
CA THR A 557 -16.30 6.55 30.15
C THR A 557 -16.28 5.20 30.85
N ASN A 558 -16.62 5.20 32.13
CA ASN A 558 -16.93 3.99 32.88
C ASN A 558 -18.45 3.79 33.10
N SER A 559 -19.30 4.58 32.44
CA SER A 559 -20.75 4.65 32.69
C SER A 559 -21.58 4.64 31.39
N PRO A 560 -22.79 4.05 31.39
CA PRO A 560 -23.66 3.93 30.20
C PRO A 560 -24.33 5.25 29.73
N GLN A 561 -23.64 6.39 29.82
CA GLN A 561 -24.01 7.70 29.26
C GLN A 561 -25.33 8.38 29.70
N VAL A 562 -26.23 7.76 30.47
CA VAL A 562 -27.59 8.32 30.75
C VAL A 562 -27.57 9.69 31.49
N HIS A 563 -26.46 10.09 32.10
CA HIS A 563 -26.39 11.31 32.91
C HIS A 563 -25.40 12.37 32.41
N PHE A 564 -24.51 12.07 31.46
CA PHE A 564 -23.47 13.00 31.02
C PHE A 564 -23.90 13.76 29.77
N ILE A 565 -23.97 15.09 29.87
CA ILE A 565 -24.45 15.96 28.79
C ILE A 565 -23.23 16.48 28.05
N SER A 566 -23.23 16.42 26.70
CA SER A 566 -22.24 17.15 25.90
C SER A 566 -22.20 18.60 26.36
N PRO A 567 -21.07 19.10 26.92
CA PRO A 567 -20.98 20.47 27.39
C PRO A 567 -21.25 21.40 26.19
N THR A 568 -22.30 22.20 26.28
CA THR A 568 -22.61 23.26 25.31
C THR A 568 -22.09 24.58 25.80
#